data_AF-A0A075FSQ7-F1
#
_entry.id   AF-A0A075FSQ7-F1
#
_cell.length_a   1.000
_cell.length_b   1.000
_cell.length_c   1.000
_cell.angle_alpha   90.00
_cell.angle_beta   90.00
_cell.angle_gamma   90.00
#
_symmetry.space_group_name_H-M   'P 1'
#
loop_
_entity.id
_entity.type
_entity.pdbx_description
1 polymer ?
#
loop_
_entity_poly.entity_id
_entity_poly.type
_entity_poly.pdbx_seq_one_letter_code
_entity_poly.pdbx_strand_id
1 'polypeptide(L)'
;MAHGAKDVTISSAITKKGRPTNLVSVICDSDTMNSIMDLLVTETGTLGVRVRTSERYIVPRAVKTLSVNIQGQSFDVRYKIRDLNNGARFKIESDDIKEISGVLSISFKETEELLNREIRKKL
;
A
#
# COMPACT_ATOMS: atom_id res chain seq x y z
N MET A 1 3.73 -3.26 -10.26
CA MET A 1 3.67 -4.65 -9.77
C MET A 1 4.09 -5.66 -10.83
N ALA A 2 3.32 -5.89 -11.91
CA ALA A 2 3.56 -7.00 -12.85
C ALA A 2 4.96 -7.06 -13.51
N HIS A 3 5.64 -5.91 -13.68
CA HIS A 3 6.98 -5.81 -14.27
C HIS A 3 8.07 -5.51 -13.21
N GLY A 4 7.83 -5.86 -11.93
CA GLY A 4 8.83 -5.71 -10.86
C GLY A 4 8.82 -4.37 -10.11
N ALA A 5 8.01 -3.39 -10.52
CA ALA A 5 7.83 -2.15 -9.77
C ALA A 5 7.20 -2.43 -8.39
N LYS A 6 7.91 -2.04 -7.32
CA LYS A 6 7.49 -2.18 -5.91
C LYS A 6 6.50 -1.13 -5.47
N ASP A 7 6.65 0.08 -6.01
CA ASP A 7 5.74 1.20 -5.76
C ASP A 7 5.76 2.16 -6.96
N VAL A 8 4.63 2.81 -7.21
CA VAL A 8 4.49 3.82 -8.26
C VAL A 8 3.67 4.97 -7.72
N THR A 9 4.24 6.16 -7.75
CA THR A 9 3.56 7.40 -7.37
C THR A 9 3.44 8.32 -8.57
N ILE A 10 2.30 9.01 -8.69
CA ILE A 10 2.08 10.06 -9.67
C ILE A 10 1.82 11.37 -8.92
N SER A 11 2.67 12.37 -9.15
CA SER A 11 2.55 13.69 -8.53
C SER A 11 2.32 14.77 -9.59
N SER A 12 1.28 15.58 -9.42
CA SER A 12 1.03 16.73 -10.28
C SER A 12 2.11 17.81 -10.07
N ALA A 13 2.59 18.40 -11.16
CA ALA A 13 3.60 19.45 -11.14
C ALA A 13 3.35 20.47 -12.26
N ILE A 14 3.95 21.66 -12.13
CA ILE A 14 4.05 22.64 -13.21
C ILE A 14 5.50 22.68 -13.68
N THR A 15 5.72 22.51 -14.98
CA THR A 15 7.05 22.53 -15.60
C THR A 15 7.27 23.82 -16.40
N LYS A 16 8.38 23.90 -17.14
CA LYS A 16 8.74 25.09 -17.93
C LYS A 16 7.57 25.58 -18.78
N LYS A 17 7.49 26.90 -18.97
CA LYS A 17 6.41 27.57 -19.71
C LYS A 17 5.01 27.35 -19.08
N GLY A 18 4.95 27.16 -17.77
CA GLY A 18 3.69 27.03 -17.02
C GLY A 18 2.88 25.78 -17.37
N ARG A 19 3.53 24.74 -17.90
CA ARG A 19 2.85 23.54 -18.41
C ARG A 19 2.52 22.58 -17.26
N PRO A 20 1.24 22.24 -17.02
CA PRO A 20 0.88 21.15 -16.11
C PRO A 20 1.46 19.83 -16.60
N THR A 21 1.97 19.01 -15.70
CA THR A 21 2.61 17.72 -16.01
C THR A 21 2.45 16.77 -14.83
N ASN A 22 2.45 15.47 -15.09
CA ASN A 22 2.48 14.44 -14.07
C ASN A 22 3.90 13.88 -13.96
N LEU A 23 4.48 13.94 -12.76
CA LEU A 23 5.74 13.28 -12.44
C LEU A 23 5.43 11.84 -12.01
N VAL A 24 5.89 10.87 -12.80
CA VAL A 24 5.83 9.45 -12.46
C VAL A 24 7.12 9.05 -11.75
N SER A 25 7.00 8.51 -10.54
CA SER A 25 8.11 7.99 -9.75
C SER A 25 7.89 6.51 -9.47
N VAL A 26 8.90 5.70 -9.76
CA VAL A 26 8.84 4.24 -9.58
C VAL A 26 9.95 3.81 -8.62
N ILE A 27 9.59 2.99 -7.64
CA ILE A 27 10.53 2.28 -6.77
C ILE A 27 10.64 0.85 -7.26
N CYS A 28 11.85 0.38 -7.49
CA CYS A 28 12.14 -0.96 -7.99
C CYS A 28 13.49 -1.47 -7.48
N ASP A 29 13.74 -2.77 -7.64
CA ASP A 29 15.06 -3.36 -7.42
C ASP A 29 15.95 -3.16 -8.64
N SER A 30 17.27 -3.22 -8.42
CA SER A 30 18.28 -2.96 -9.46
C SER A 30 18.19 -3.91 -10.67
N ASP A 31 17.77 -5.15 -10.45
CA ASP A 31 17.55 -6.18 -11.48
C ASP A 31 16.38 -5.84 -12.42
N THR A 32 15.33 -5.22 -11.90
CA THR A 32 14.13 -4.83 -12.66
C THR A 32 14.22 -3.43 -13.30
N MET A 33 15.24 -2.65 -12.94
CA MET A 33 15.39 -1.25 -13.31
C MET A 33 15.37 -1.01 -14.83
N ASN A 34 16.15 -1.78 -15.60
CA ASN A 34 16.24 -1.60 -17.06
C ASN A 34 14.90 -1.87 -17.76
N SER A 35 14.23 -2.96 -17.41
CA SER A 35 12.91 -3.29 -17.96
C SER A 35 11.87 -2.19 -17.68
N ILE A 36 11.89 -1.61 -16.48
CA ILE A 36 11.00 -0.51 -16.12
C ILE A 36 11.35 0.77 -16.89
N MET A 37 12.63 1.08 -17.07
CA MET A 37 13.06 2.24 -17.86
C MET A 37 12.60 2.12 -19.32
N ASP A 38 12.80 0.96 -19.93
CA ASP A 38 12.37 0.69 -21.30
C ASP A 38 10.84 0.82 -21.44
N LEU A 39 10.09 0.29 -20.49
CA LEU A 39 8.63 0.43 -20.44
C LEU A 39 8.22 1.91 -20.33
N LEU A 40 8.85 2.68 -19.43
CA LEU A 40 8.53 4.10 -19.27
C LEU A 40 8.83 4.90 -20.54
N VAL A 41 9.99 4.68 -21.17
CA VAL A 41 10.35 5.38 -22.41
C VAL A 41 9.40 5.01 -23.54
N THR A 42 9.09 3.72 -23.70
CA THR A 42 8.23 3.21 -24.77
C THR A 42 6.80 3.71 -24.63
N GLU A 43 6.21 3.60 -23.44
CA GLU A 43 4.79 3.89 -23.23
C GLU A 43 4.50 5.39 -23.03
N THR A 44 5.45 6.15 -22.48
CA THR A 44 5.22 7.59 -22.22
C THR A 44 5.82 8.52 -23.28
N GLY A 45 6.74 8.01 -24.12
CA GLY A 45 7.49 8.81 -25.08
C GLY A 45 8.45 9.83 -24.42
N THR A 46 8.78 9.66 -23.13
CA THR A 46 9.76 10.53 -22.48
C THR A 46 11.13 10.39 -23.13
N LEU A 47 11.83 11.52 -23.28
CA LEU A 47 13.20 11.55 -23.81
C LEU A 47 14.26 11.21 -22.77
N GLY A 48 13.86 10.97 -21.52
CA GLY A 48 14.79 10.58 -20.47
C GLY A 48 14.12 10.25 -19.14
N VAL A 49 14.83 9.45 -18.36
CA VAL A 49 14.45 9.03 -17.01
C VAL A 49 15.60 9.36 -16.07
N ARG A 50 15.29 9.82 -14.85
CA ARG A 50 16.29 10.10 -13.81
C ARG A 50 16.28 8.96 -12.81
N VAL A 51 17.44 8.36 -12.57
CA VAL A 51 17.61 7.23 -11.65
C VAL A 51 18.35 7.69 -10.40
N ARG A 52 17.89 7.24 -9.23
CA ARG A 52 18.58 7.42 -7.94
C ARG A 52 18.50 6.12 -7.16
N THR A 53 19.60 5.74 -6.52
CA THR A 53 19.66 4.60 -5.60
C THR A 53 19.45 5.09 -4.17
N SER A 54 18.72 4.32 -3.38
CA SER A 54 18.56 4.55 -1.95
C SER A 54 18.52 3.23 -1.21
N GLU A 55 19.01 3.23 0.03
CA GLU A 55 18.78 2.13 0.94
C GLU A 55 17.44 2.29 1.65
N ARG A 56 16.78 1.16 1.91
CA ARG A 56 15.50 1.13 2.62
C ARG A 56 15.64 0.32 3.89
N TYR A 57 15.55 0.98 5.03
CA TYR A 57 15.32 0.29 6.29
C TYR A 57 13.86 -0.15 6.38
N ILE A 58 13.62 -1.45 6.51
CA ILE A 58 12.30 -2.03 6.69
C ILE A 58 12.13 -2.34 8.17
N VAL A 59 11.16 -1.69 8.82
CA VAL A 59 10.79 -2.02 10.20
C VAL A 59 10.26 -3.47 10.24
N PRO A 60 10.78 -4.34 11.12
CA PRO A 60 10.26 -5.68 11.30
C PRO A 60 8.76 -5.66 11.59
N ARG A 61 8.01 -6.44 10.84
CA ARG A 61 6.55 -6.58 10.99
C ARG A 61 6.14 -8.00 10.63
N ALA A 62 5.12 -8.50 11.30
CA ALA A 62 4.46 -9.75 10.94
C ALA A 62 3.12 -9.47 10.29
N VAL A 63 2.68 -10.37 9.41
CA VAL A 63 1.28 -10.44 8.98
C VAL A 63 0.64 -11.56 9.78
N LYS A 64 -0.41 -11.23 10.54
CA LYS A 64 -1.19 -12.20 11.32
C LYS A 64 -2.63 -12.18 10.84
N THR A 65 -3.33 -13.29 11.07
CA THR A 65 -4.77 -13.41 10.83
C THR A 65 -5.47 -13.58 12.16
N LEU A 66 -6.61 -12.93 12.35
CA LEU A 66 -7.45 -13.06 13.54
C LEU A 66 -8.92 -13.16 13.12
N SER A 67 -9.62 -14.17 13.64
CA SER A 67 -11.05 -14.30 13.44
C SER A 67 -11.79 -13.30 14.34
N VAL A 68 -12.65 -12.47 13.77
CA VAL A 68 -13.47 -11.48 14.47
C VAL A 68 -14.94 -11.70 14.15
N ASN A 69 -15.81 -11.44 15.13
CA ASN A 69 -17.25 -11.51 14.91
C ASN A 69 -17.81 -10.08 14.81
N ILE A 70 -18.47 -9.77 13.70
CA ILE A 70 -19.16 -8.50 13.48
C ILE A 70 -20.59 -8.82 13.05
N GLN A 71 -21.57 -8.25 13.76
CA GLN A 71 -23.00 -8.43 13.48
C GLN A 71 -23.42 -9.92 13.37
N GLY A 72 -22.81 -10.80 14.17
CA GLY A 72 -23.12 -12.23 14.19
C GLY A 72 -22.40 -13.04 13.10
N GLN A 73 -21.63 -12.41 12.21
CA GLN A 73 -20.85 -13.08 11.17
C GLN A 73 -19.36 -13.12 11.57
N SER A 74 -18.68 -14.22 11.25
CA SER A 74 -17.26 -14.40 11.54
C SER A 74 -16.42 -14.13 10.29
N PHE A 75 -15.38 -13.31 10.44
CA PHE A 75 -14.45 -12.95 9.37
C PHE A 75 -13.01 -13.20 9.82
N ASP A 76 -12.19 -13.76 8.93
CA ASP A 76 -10.75 -13.86 9.13
C ASP A 76 -10.07 -12.63 8.57
N VAL A 77 -9.43 -11.86 9.47
CA VAL A 77 -8.92 -10.54 9.15
C VAL A 77 -7.42 -10.53 9.28
N ARG A 78 -6.74 -10.17 8.19
CA ARG A 78 -5.30 -10.02 8.14
C ARG A 78 -4.92 -8.62 8.59
N TYR A 79 -3.90 -8.54 9.43
CA TYR A 79 -3.32 -7.29 9.87
C TYR A 79 -1.80 -7.39 9.93
N LYS A 80 -1.16 -6.28 9.58
CA LYS A 80 0.27 -6.04 9.80
C LYS A 80 0.46 -5.56 11.22
N ILE A 81 1.29 -6.24 12.00
CA ILE A 81 1.67 -5.83 13.36
C ILE A 81 3.17 -5.59 13.45
N ARG A 82 3.55 -4.53 14.17
CA ARG A 82 4.92 -4.27 14.58
C ARG A 82 4.97 -4.14 16.10
N ASP A 83 5.90 -4.87 16.71
CA ASP A 83 6.17 -4.77 18.14
C ASP A 83 7.18 -3.65 18.38
N LEU A 84 6.83 -2.71 19.25
CA LEU A 84 7.73 -1.65 19.72
C LEU A 84 7.82 -1.70 21.22
N ASN A 85 8.93 -1.21 21.76
CA ASN A 85 9.16 -1.09 23.20
C ASN A 85 8.04 -0.33 23.95
N ASN A 86 7.23 0.49 23.24
CA ASN A 86 6.11 1.27 23.80
C ASN A 86 4.72 0.77 23.34
N GLY A 87 4.60 -0.50 22.96
CA GLY A 87 3.33 -1.15 22.61
C GLY A 87 3.22 -1.51 21.12
N ALA A 88 2.53 -2.61 20.85
CA ALA A 88 2.31 -3.09 19.49
C ALA A 88 1.40 -2.13 18.71
N ARG A 89 1.80 -1.81 17.48
CA ARG A 89 0.93 -1.09 16.53
C ARG A 89 0.57 -2.03 15.40
N PHE A 90 -0.70 -2.04 15.04
CA PHE A 90 -1.18 -2.81 13.90
C PHE A 90 -1.92 -1.94 12.87
N LYS A 91 -2.03 -2.48 11.67
CA LYS A 91 -2.86 -1.95 10.59
C LYS A 91 -3.50 -3.11 9.85
N ILE A 92 -4.81 -3.03 9.65
CA ILE A 92 -5.59 -4.05 8.94
C ILE A 92 -5.29 -3.95 7.44
N GLU A 93 -5.30 -5.09 6.73
CA GLU A 93 -5.20 -5.08 5.27
C GLU A 93 -6.43 -4.41 4.65
N SER A 94 -6.20 -3.46 3.74
CA SER A 94 -7.28 -2.66 3.15
C SER A 94 -8.26 -3.49 2.34
N ASP A 95 -7.79 -4.58 1.71
CA ASP A 95 -8.64 -5.46 0.91
C ASP A 95 -9.65 -6.20 1.79
N ASP A 96 -9.23 -6.66 2.97
CA ASP A 96 -10.11 -7.33 3.93
C ASP A 96 -11.19 -6.38 4.44
N ILE A 97 -10.84 -5.11 4.73
CA ILE A 97 -11.85 -4.09 5.10
C ILE A 97 -12.85 -3.90 3.95
N LYS A 98 -12.36 -3.82 2.70
CA LYS A 98 -13.21 -3.63 1.53
C LYS A 98 -14.16 -4.81 1.32
N GLU A 99 -13.66 -6.02 1.40
CA GLU A 99 -14.45 -7.25 1.25
C GLU A 99 -15.55 -7.33 2.33
N ILE A 100 -15.17 -7.16 3.60
CA ILE A 100 -16.10 -7.22 4.73
C ILE A 100 -17.14 -6.10 4.65
N SER A 101 -16.73 -4.89 4.25
CA SER A 101 -17.67 -3.76 4.07
C SER A 101 -18.73 -4.07 2.99
N GLY A 102 -18.34 -4.79 1.94
CA GLY A 102 -19.26 -5.25 0.89
C GLY A 102 -20.26 -6.30 1.40
N VAL A 103 -19.78 -7.26 2.20
CA VAL A 103 -20.65 -8.30 2.78
C VAL A 103 -21.65 -7.70 3.78
N LEU A 104 -21.19 -6.80 4.64
CA LEU A 104 -22.01 -6.18 5.68
C LEU A 104 -22.83 -4.98 5.18
N SER A 105 -22.60 -4.53 3.94
CA SER A 105 -23.25 -3.34 3.36
C SER A 105 -23.13 -2.08 4.22
N ILE A 106 -21.99 -1.91 4.89
CA ILE A 106 -21.65 -0.71 5.68
C ILE A 106 -20.45 0.01 5.06
N SER A 107 -20.19 1.24 5.49
CA SER A 107 -19.09 2.01 4.92
C SER A 107 -17.72 1.40 5.25
N PHE A 108 -16.73 1.61 4.37
CA PHE A 108 -15.34 1.20 4.60
C PHE A 108 -14.81 1.72 5.94
N LYS A 109 -15.09 3.00 6.25
CA LYS A 109 -14.64 3.66 7.49
C LYS A 109 -15.27 3.00 8.73
N GLU A 110 -16.57 2.77 8.70
CA GLU A 110 -17.27 2.12 9.80
C GLU A 110 -16.78 0.67 10.00
N THR A 111 -16.57 -0.05 8.90
CA THR A 111 -15.98 -1.40 8.93
C THR A 111 -14.60 -1.38 9.57
N GLU A 112 -13.73 -0.45 9.16
CA GLU A 112 -12.40 -0.28 9.73
C GLU A 112 -12.46 0.01 11.24
N GLU A 113 -13.36 0.88 11.70
CA GLU A 113 -13.54 1.21 13.11
C GLU A 113 -14.00 0.00 13.94
N LEU A 114 -14.98 -0.77 13.44
CA LEU A 114 -15.48 -1.98 14.09
C LEU A 114 -14.39 -3.04 14.18
N LEU A 115 -13.67 -3.29 13.09
CA LEU A 115 -12.58 -4.26 13.05
C LEU A 115 -11.44 -3.86 13.98
N ASN A 116 -11.03 -2.59 13.98
CA ASN A 116 -10.00 -2.10 14.89
C ASN A 116 -10.38 -2.32 16.35
N ARG A 117 -11.64 -2.11 16.71
CA ARG A 117 -12.14 -2.35 18.07
C ARG A 117 -12.08 -3.82 18.45
N GLU A 118 -12.51 -4.73 17.58
CA GLU A 118 -12.48 -6.17 17.85
C GLU A 118 -11.06 -6.73 17.91
N ILE A 119 -10.16 -6.28 17.02
CA ILE A 119 -8.76 -6.70 17.02
C ILE A 119 -8.05 -6.20 18.28
N ARG A 120 -8.28 -4.94 18.72
CA ARG A 120 -7.70 -4.40 19.96
C ARG A 120 -8.11 -5.15 21.23
N LYS A 121 -9.28 -5.78 21.26
CA LYS A 121 -9.71 -6.60 22.41
C LYS A 121 -8.95 -7.93 22.51
N LYS A 122 -8.40 -8.40 21.40
CA LYS A 122 -7.74 -9.71 21.28
C LYS A 122 -6.21 -9.61 21.18
N LEU A 123 -5.67 -8.39 21.09
CA LEU A 123 -4.24 -8.06 21.14
C LEU A 123 -3.83 -7.64 22.55
#